data_AF-A0A7S4KNT6-F1
#
_entry.id   AF-A0A7S4KNT6-F1
#
_cell.length_a   1.000
_cell.length_b   1.000
_cell.length_c   1.000
_cell.angle_alpha   90.00
_cell.angle_beta   90.00
_cell.angle_gamma   90.00
#
_symmetry.space_group_name_H-M   'P 1'
#
loop_
_entity.id
_entity.type
_entity.pdbx_description
1 polymer ?
#
loop_
_entity_poly.entity_id
_entity_poly.type
_entity_poly.pdbx_seq_one_letter_code
_entity_poly.pdbx_strand_id
1 'polypeptide(L)'
;MGVANVIFCNANKVQQDYFGSHLLRPPMSKMRQALKEGLEQAGETYLPKVHVAKRLKYFLEEQLDQICPDTIRMVGHPQKSWLPPLPPMRDVQVPPNGRILVGVGPEAGWQDPYELELLGEHGFQGISLGPRTYRTEVALISLLALANERLEMADLQEKGRR
;
A
#
# COMPACT_ATOMS: atom_id res chain seq x y z
N MET A 1 -5.47 11.88 3.55
CA MET A 1 -5.46 10.73 2.61
C MET A 1 -6.27 9.51 3.09
N GLY A 2 -6.92 9.52 4.27
CA GLY A 2 -8.00 8.56 4.59
C GLY A 2 -7.62 7.07 4.71
N VAL A 3 -6.42 6.74 5.21
CA VAL A 3 -5.95 5.34 5.28
C VAL A 3 -6.47 4.65 6.54
N ALA A 4 -7.03 3.45 6.41
CA ALA A 4 -7.55 2.67 7.55
C ALA A 4 -6.48 1.78 8.24
N ASN A 5 -5.56 1.20 7.45
CA ASN A 5 -4.49 0.33 7.94
C ASN A 5 -3.14 0.76 7.35
N VAL A 6 -2.10 0.80 8.19
CA VAL A 6 -0.71 0.98 7.79
C VAL A 6 0.05 -0.28 8.18
N ILE A 7 0.63 -0.96 7.20
CA ILE A 7 1.35 -2.21 7.41
C ILE A 7 2.82 -1.98 7.07
N PHE A 8 3.69 -2.05 8.07
CA PHE A 8 5.14 -2.06 7.87
C PHE A 8 5.59 -3.49 7.66
N CYS A 9 5.97 -3.83 6.44
CA CYS A 9 6.40 -5.17 6.08
C CYS A 9 7.86 -5.20 5.63
N ASN A 10 8.63 -6.19 6.12
CA ASN A 10 10.01 -6.35 5.74
C ASN A 10 10.11 -7.00 4.37
N ALA A 11 10.58 -6.24 3.38
CA ALA A 11 10.97 -6.73 2.07
C ALA A 11 12.50 -6.97 2.03
N ASN A 12 12.97 -7.77 1.07
CA ASN A 12 14.36 -8.23 1.03
C ASN A 12 15.38 -7.09 0.94
N LYS A 13 15.00 -5.97 0.31
CA LYS A 13 15.86 -4.79 0.14
C LYS A 13 15.63 -3.68 1.18
N VAL A 14 14.94 -3.97 2.28
CA VAL A 14 14.82 -3.03 3.41
C VAL A 14 16.15 -2.96 4.16
N GLN A 15 16.53 -1.77 4.61
CA GLN A 15 17.73 -1.58 5.44
C GLN A 15 17.61 -2.37 6.75
N GLN A 16 18.70 -3.04 7.16
CA GLN A 16 18.71 -3.95 8.31
C GLN A 16 18.17 -3.33 9.61
N ASP A 17 18.38 -2.02 9.83
CA ASP A 17 17.97 -1.32 11.06
C ASP A 17 16.56 -0.72 11.02
N TYR A 18 15.83 -0.84 9.90
CA TYR A 18 14.51 -0.20 9.74
C TYR A 18 13.50 -0.64 10.81
N PHE A 19 13.42 -1.94 11.09
CA PHE A 19 12.53 -2.51 12.13
C PHE A 19 13.09 -2.37 13.55
N GLY A 20 14.36 -1.99 13.70
CA GLY A 20 14.99 -1.64 14.98
C GLY A 20 14.71 -0.18 15.40
N SER A 21 14.14 0.63 14.51
CA SER A 21 13.77 2.02 14.77
C SER A 21 12.90 2.14 16.03
N HIS A 22 13.14 3.21 16.80
CA HIS A 22 12.32 3.56 17.96
C HIS A 22 10.83 3.78 17.61
N LEU A 23 10.50 3.98 16.33
CA LEU A 23 9.12 4.13 15.87
C LEU A 23 8.35 2.80 15.86
N LEU A 24 9.01 1.68 15.53
CA LEU A 24 8.37 0.37 15.35
C LEU A 24 8.57 -0.57 16.55
N ARG A 25 9.27 -0.11 17.60
CA ARG A 25 9.47 -0.85 18.84
C ARG A 25 8.24 -0.77 19.75
N PRO A 26 7.77 -1.89 20.32
CA PRO A 26 6.78 -1.86 21.39
C PRO A 26 7.32 -1.21 22.67
N PRO A 27 6.53 -0.38 23.38
CA PRO A 27 5.25 0.17 22.94
C PRO A 27 5.46 1.22 21.82
N MET A 28 4.71 1.14 20.72
CA MET A 28 4.81 2.02 19.55
C MET A 28 4.24 3.44 19.81
N SER A 29 4.59 4.05 20.95
CA SER A 29 4.08 5.34 21.42
C SER A 29 4.48 6.49 20.51
N LYS A 30 5.73 6.48 20.01
CA LYS A 30 6.22 7.50 19.07
C LYS A 30 5.48 7.47 17.72
N MET A 31 5.23 6.28 17.18
CA MET A 31 4.40 6.11 15.97
C MET A 31 2.99 6.63 16.21
N ARG A 32 2.37 6.26 17.34
CA ARG A 32 1.04 6.75 17.70
C ARG A 32 1.01 8.27 17.81
N GLN A 33 2.04 8.90 18.37
CA GLN A 33 2.14 10.35 18.48
C GLN A 33 2.25 11.01 17.10
N ALA A 34 3.15 10.53 16.23
CA ALA A 34 3.29 11.06 14.87
C ALA A 34 1.99 10.95 14.07
N LEU A 35 1.24 9.84 14.24
CA LEU A 35 -0.07 9.69 13.62
C LEU A 35 -1.10 10.69 14.16
N LYS A 36 -1.11 10.96 15.46
CA LYS A 36 -2.00 11.97 16.05
C LYS A 36 -1.70 13.36 15.52
N GLU A 37 -0.44 13.76 15.48
CA GLU A 37 -0.02 15.06 14.94
C GLU A 37 -0.45 15.22 13.48
N GLY A 38 -0.29 14.16 12.67
CA GLY A 38 -0.76 14.16 11.29
C GLY A 38 -2.29 14.25 11.16
N LEU A 39 -3.05 13.58 12.05
CA LEU A 39 -4.51 13.66 12.08
C LEU A 39 -5.02 15.02 12.52
N GLU A 40 -4.37 15.64 13.51
CA GLU A 40 -4.67 17.00 13.96
C GLU A 40 -4.49 18.00 12.81
N GLN A 41 -3.42 17.89 12.04
CA GLN A 41 -3.19 18.71 10.85
C GLN A 41 -4.22 18.45 9.73
N ALA A 42 -4.70 17.21 9.60
CA ALA A 42 -5.70 16.82 8.61
C ALA A 42 -7.14 17.14 9.04
N GLY A 43 -7.39 17.51 10.31
CA GLY A 43 -8.74 17.66 10.86
C GLY A 43 -9.49 16.34 11.02
N GLU A 44 -8.78 15.22 11.14
CA GLU A 44 -9.33 13.87 11.20
C GLU A 44 -9.27 13.28 12.62
N THR A 45 -10.20 12.39 12.96
CA THR A 45 -10.29 11.79 14.31
C THR A 45 -10.04 10.28 14.35
N TYR A 46 -10.03 9.63 13.18
CA TYR A 46 -9.87 8.18 13.08
C TYR A 46 -8.39 7.81 12.96
N LEU A 47 -7.87 7.18 14.00
CA LEU A 47 -6.49 6.69 13.99
C LEU A 47 -6.37 5.40 13.16
N PRO A 48 -5.44 5.34 12.18
CA PRO A 48 -5.19 4.11 11.45
C PRO A 48 -4.64 3.02 12.36
N LYS A 49 -5.00 1.77 12.06
CA LYS A 49 -4.38 0.60 12.71
C LYS A 49 -2.99 0.39 12.11
N VAL A 50 -1.99 0.26 12.97
CA VAL A 50 -0.60 0.01 12.56
C VAL A 50 -0.25 -1.45 12.83
N HIS A 51 0.26 -2.12 11.80
CA HIS A 51 0.71 -3.51 11.84
C HIS A 51 2.19 -3.58 11.47
N VAL A 52 2.92 -4.51 12.09
CA VAL A 52 4.35 -4.73 11.82
C VAL A 52 4.56 -6.20 11.49
N ALA A 53 4.95 -6.46 10.23
CA ALA A 53 5.22 -7.77 9.67
C ALA A 53 6.72 -7.91 9.35
N LYS A 54 7.46 -8.67 10.17
CA LYS A 54 8.92 -8.84 9.98
C LYS A 54 9.29 -9.77 8.82
N ARG A 55 8.32 -10.49 8.26
CA ARG A 55 8.52 -11.48 7.20
C ARG A 55 7.39 -11.34 6.19
N LEU A 56 7.70 -10.86 4.98
CA LEU A 56 6.72 -10.66 3.91
C LEU A 56 5.93 -11.93 3.59
N LYS A 57 6.63 -13.03 3.29
CA LYS A 57 5.98 -14.30 2.93
C LYS A 57 4.97 -14.77 3.98
N TYR A 58 5.38 -14.84 5.25
CA TYR A 58 4.49 -15.24 6.34
C TYR A 58 3.29 -14.29 6.50
N PHE A 59 3.51 -12.98 6.35
CA PHE A 59 2.41 -12.01 6.42
C PHE A 59 1.40 -12.22 5.29
N LEU A 60 1.86 -12.43 4.07
CA LEU A 60 1.02 -12.67 2.91
C LEU A 60 0.21 -13.97 3.06
N GLU A 61 0.85 -15.05 3.51
CA GLU A 61 0.24 -16.38 3.64
C GLU A 61 -0.76 -16.46 4.80
N GLU A 62 -0.46 -15.85 5.95
CA GLU A 62 -1.18 -16.13 7.20
C GLU A 62 -2.01 -14.95 7.72
N GLN A 63 -1.62 -13.71 7.40
CA GLN A 63 -2.13 -12.53 8.11
C GLN A 63 -2.87 -11.53 7.21
N LEU A 64 -2.54 -11.51 5.91
CA LEU A 64 -3.05 -10.52 4.96
C LEU A 64 -4.59 -10.50 4.92
N ASP A 65 -5.22 -11.66 4.78
CA ASP A 65 -6.68 -11.77 4.66
C ASP A 65 -7.40 -11.44 5.99
N GLN A 66 -6.73 -11.66 7.12
CA GLN A 66 -7.28 -11.31 8.44
C GLN A 66 -7.28 -9.79 8.66
N ILE A 67 -6.26 -9.10 8.16
CA ILE A 67 -6.07 -7.66 8.35
C ILE A 67 -6.78 -6.85 7.26
N CYS A 68 -6.77 -7.33 6.02
CA CYS A 68 -7.29 -6.67 4.82
C CYS A 68 -8.17 -7.60 3.97
N PRO A 69 -9.29 -8.11 4.53
CA PRO A 69 -10.23 -8.95 3.78
C PRO A 69 -10.85 -8.13 2.64
N ASP A 70 -11.27 -8.79 1.56
CA ASP A 70 -12.05 -8.18 0.47
C ASP A 70 -11.47 -6.86 -0.06
N THR A 71 -10.13 -6.82 -0.22
CA THR A 71 -9.41 -5.66 -0.78
C THR A 71 -9.00 -5.92 -2.21
N ILE A 72 -9.09 -4.88 -3.04
CA ILE A 72 -8.46 -4.83 -4.35
C ILE A 72 -6.98 -4.52 -4.13
N ARG A 73 -6.10 -5.48 -4.44
CA ARG A 73 -4.67 -5.42 -4.08
C ARG A 73 -3.83 -4.96 -5.25
N MET A 74 -3.10 -3.88 -5.05
CA MET A 74 -2.27 -3.24 -6.07
C MET A 74 -0.84 -3.14 -5.58
N VAL A 75 0.15 -3.40 -6.43
CA VAL A 75 1.56 -3.16 -6.13
C VAL A 75 2.14 -2.13 -7.09
N GLY A 76 2.70 -1.05 -6.55
CA GLY A 76 3.38 -0.04 -7.35
C GLY A 76 4.71 -0.58 -7.89
N HIS A 77 4.86 -0.58 -9.21
CA HIS A 77 6.10 -1.01 -9.84
C HIS A 77 6.40 -0.19 -11.12
N PRO A 78 7.64 0.28 -11.34
CA PRO A 78 7.99 0.95 -12.58
C PRO A 78 7.85 0.00 -13.77
N GLN A 79 7.42 0.52 -14.93
CA GLN A 79 7.38 -0.31 -16.13
C GLN A 79 8.80 -0.78 -16.48
N LYS A 80 8.99 -2.11 -16.59
CA LYS A 80 10.23 -2.72 -17.09
C LYS A 80 9.99 -3.31 -18.48
N SER A 81 11.05 -3.43 -19.26
CA SER A 81 10.99 -4.01 -20.62
C SER A 81 10.61 -5.48 -20.64
N TRP A 82 10.92 -6.22 -19.57
CA TRP A 82 10.63 -7.65 -19.43
C TRP A 82 9.25 -7.93 -18.81
N LEU A 83 8.57 -6.90 -18.29
CA LEU A 83 7.21 -7.02 -17.76
C LEU A 83 6.19 -6.71 -18.86
N PRO A 84 5.01 -7.36 -18.85
CA PRO A 84 3.89 -6.89 -19.64
C PRO A 84 3.52 -5.45 -19.25
N PRO A 85 2.79 -4.70 -20.12
CA PRO A 85 2.32 -3.38 -19.78
C PRO A 85 1.52 -3.39 -18.48
N LEU A 86 1.99 -2.65 -17.48
CA LEU A 86 1.30 -2.48 -16.22
C LEU A 86 0.22 -1.40 -16.36
N PRO A 87 -1.06 -1.70 -16.03
CA PRO A 87 -2.13 -0.73 -16.18
C PRO A 87 -1.93 0.49 -15.25
N PRO A 88 -2.47 1.66 -15.63
CA PRO A 88 -2.63 2.77 -14.71
C PRO A 88 -3.74 2.48 -13.69
N MET A 89 -3.68 3.12 -12.50
CA MET A 89 -4.69 2.96 -11.44
C MET A 89 -6.13 3.24 -11.91
N ARG A 90 -6.30 4.17 -12.87
CA ARG A 90 -7.62 4.54 -13.41
C ARG A 90 -8.37 3.36 -14.04
N ASP A 91 -7.65 2.36 -14.53
CA ASP A 91 -8.22 1.19 -15.22
C ASP A 91 -8.56 0.04 -14.24
N VAL A 92 -8.16 0.16 -12.98
CA VAL A 92 -8.45 -0.83 -11.94
C VAL A 92 -9.96 -0.87 -11.70
N GLN A 93 -10.55 -2.07 -11.66
CA GLN A 93 -11.96 -2.22 -11.30
C GLN A 93 -12.12 -2.27 -9.80
N VAL A 94 -12.96 -1.39 -9.26
CA VAL A 94 -13.24 -1.30 -7.83
C VAL A 94 -14.77 -1.25 -7.67
N PRO A 95 -15.36 -2.13 -6.86
CA PRO A 95 -16.79 -2.08 -6.59
C PRO A 95 -17.15 -0.83 -5.77
N PRO A 96 -18.42 -0.39 -5.79
CA PRO A 96 -18.89 0.67 -4.89
C PRO A 96 -18.66 0.28 -3.42
N ASN A 97 -18.22 1.23 -2.60
CA ASN A 97 -17.75 1.02 -1.23
C ASN A 97 -16.59 0.00 -1.12
N GLY A 98 -15.87 -0.23 -2.21
CA GLY A 98 -14.70 -1.10 -2.24
C GLY A 98 -13.55 -0.57 -1.41
N ARG A 99 -12.52 -1.39 -1.23
CA ARG A 99 -11.28 -1.01 -0.54
C ARG A 99 -10.08 -1.37 -1.40
N ILE A 100 -9.08 -0.50 -1.44
CA ILE A 100 -7.82 -0.75 -2.14
C ILE A 100 -6.72 -0.93 -1.10
N LEU A 101 -5.91 -1.99 -1.27
CA LEU A 101 -4.65 -2.19 -0.57
C LEU A 101 -3.51 -1.91 -1.55
N VAL A 102 -2.61 -0.99 -1.19
CA VAL A 102 -1.46 -0.63 -2.02
C VAL A 102 -0.16 -1.13 -1.37
N GLY A 103 0.57 -1.96 -2.09
CA GLY A 103 1.94 -2.36 -1.79
C GLY A 103 2.94 -1.36 -2.38
N VAL A 104 3.77 -0.77 -1.52
CA VAL A 104 4.84 0.15 -1.91
C VAL A 104 6.17 -0.45 -1.45
N GLY A 105 7.10 -0.60 -2.39
CA GLY A 105 8.41 -1.17 -2.10
C GLY A 105 9.30 -0.19 -1.32
N PRO A 106 10.40 -0.67 -0.72
CA PRO A 106 11.39 0.18 -0.09
C PRO A 106 12.14 1.03 -1.13
N GLU A 107 13.07 1.88 -0.69
CA GLU A 107 13.81 2.79 -1.58
C GLU A 107 14.56 2.07 -2.72
N ALA A 108 15.02 0.85 -2.48
CA ALA A 108 15.69 0.01 -3.48
C ALA A 108 14.70 -0.82 -4.35
N GLY A 109 13.39 -0.56 -4.19
CA GLY A 109 12.29 -1.26 -4.84
C GLY A 109 12.03 -2.65 -4.29
N TRP A 110 11.02 -3.32 -4.87
CA TRP A 110 10.81 -4.75 -4.69
C TRP A 110 11.96 -5.55 -5.31
N GLN A 111 12.18 -6.78 -4.85
CA GLN A 111 13.10 -7.70 -5.49
C GLN A 111 12.45 -8.36 -6.70
N ASP A 112 12.97 -8.02 -7.88
CA ASP A 112 12.58 -8.64 -9.14
C ASP A 112 13.26 -10.02 -9.33
N PRO A 113 12.55 -11.05 -9.82
CA PRO A 113 11.08 -11.13 -9.96
C PRO A 113 10.38 -11.64 -8.68
N TYR A 114 11.14 -12.24 -7.76
CA TYR A 114 10.64 -13.06 -6.66
C TYR A 114 9.54 -12.39 -5.79
N GLU A 115 9.75 -11.14 -5.35
CA GLU A 115 8.75 -10.49 -4.48
C GLU A 115 7.51 -10.06 -5.25
N LEU A 116 7.65 -9.71 -6.54
CA LEU A 116 6.50 -9.37 -7.39
C LEU A 116 5.65 -10.60 -7.69
N GLU A 117 6.29 -11.73 -7.97
CA GLU A 117 5.62 -13.02 -8.16
C GLU A 117 4.90 -13.45 -6.88
N LEU A 118 5.58 -13.38 -5.73
CA LEU A 118 5.00 -13.68 -4.43
C LEU A 118 3.78 -12.79 -4.12
N LEU A 119 3.85 -11.50 -4.41
CA LEU A 119 2.70 -10.60 -4.27
C LEU A 119 1.57 -10.97 -5.24
N GLY A 120 1.91 -11.31 -6.49
CA GLY A 120 0.96 -11.78 -7.50
C GLY A 120 0.20 -13.04 -7.08
N GLU A 121 0.89 -14.02 -6.50
CA GLU A 121 0.28 -15.24 -5.93
C GLU A 121 -0.76 -14.92 -4.84
N HIS A 122 -0.62 -13.77 -4.16
CA HIS A 122 -1.54 -13.29 -3.11
C HIS A 122 -2.52 -12.23 -3.62
N GLY A 123 -2.73 -12.18 -4.94
CA GLY A 123 -3.77 -11.37 -5.59
C GLY A 123 -3.39 -9.92 -5.85
N PHE A 124 -2.12 -9.53 -5.66
CA PHE A 124 -1.68 -8.19 -6.03
C PHE A 124 -1.54 -8.07 -7.55
N GLN A 125 -2.07 -6.99 -8.10
CA GLN A 125 -1.89 -6.62 -9.49
C GLN A 125 -0.88 -5.47 -9.59
N GLY A 126 0.06 -5.57 -10.53
CA GLY A 126 1.03 -4.51 -10.76
C GLY A 126 0.39 -3.28 -11.38
N ILE A 127 0.72 -2.09 -10.87
CA ILE A 127 0.29 -0.81 -11.43
C ILE A 127 1.49 0.10 -11.67
N SER A 128 1.46 0.83 -12.79
CA SER A 128 2.54 1.74 -13.17
C SER A 128 2.27 3.18 -12.78
N LEU A 129 3.30 3.86 -12.27
CA LEU A 129 3.39 5.33 -12.24
C LEU A 129 4.25 5.88 -13.39
N GLY A 130 4.49 5.06 -14.41
CA GLY A 130 5.39 5.33 -15.53
C GLY A 130 6.71 4.53 -15.46
N PRO A 131 7.66 4.83 -16.34
CA PRO A 131 8.90 4.05 -16.48
C PRO A 131 9.97 4.42 -15.44
N ARG A 132 9.80 5.53 -14.72
CA ARG A 132 10.79 6.03 -13.76
C ARG A 132 10.61 5.39 -12.40
N THR A 133 11.72 5.05 -11.75
CA THR A 133 11.72 4.72 -10.33
C THR A 133 11.51 5.99 -9.52
N TYR A 134 10.52 6.00 -8.64
CA TYR A 134 10.31 7.07 -7.67
C TYR A 134 10.91 6.70 -6.32
N ARG A 135 11.24 7.71 -5.52
CA ARG A 135 11.50 7.51 -4.09
C ARG A 135 10.26 6.98 -3.40
N THR A 136 10.46 6.25 -2.31
CA THR A 136 9.40 5.57 -1.56
C THR A 136 8.27 6.53 -1.19
N GLU A 137 8.60 7.73 -0.71
CA GLU A 137 7.63 8.73 -0.27
C GLU A 137 6.80 9.27 -1.44
N VAL A 138 7.44 9.50 -2.59
CA VAL A 138 6.76 9.98 -3.79
C VAL A 138 5.84 8.91 -4.36
N ALA A 139 6.28 7.65 -4.39
CA ALA A 139 5.46 6.52 -4.80
C ALA A 139 4.25 6.35 -3.86
N LEU A 140 4.48 6.39 -2.55
CA LEU A 140 3.44 6.29 -1.52
C LEU A 140 2.36 7.36 -1.71
N ILE A 141 2.73 8.64 -1.77
CA ILE A 141 1.77 9.74 -1.90
C ILE A 141 1.02 9.64 -3.23
N SER A 142 1.71 9.35 -4.32
CA SER A 142 1.11 9.24 -5.66
C SER A 142 0.10 8.09 -5.73
N LEU A 143 0.46 6.92 -5.23
CA LEU A 143 -0.43 5.76 -5.25
C LEU A 143 -1.65 5.94 -4.35
N LEU A 144 -1.48 6.57 -3.19
CA LEU A 144 -2.60 6.90 -2.30
C LEU A 144 -3.56 7.92 -2.93
N ALA A 145 -3.04 8.94 -3.62
CA ALA A 145 -3.86 9.90 -4.35
C ALA A 145 -4.69 9.23 -5.44
N LEU A 146 -4.04 8.41 -6.27
CA LEU A 146 -4.72 7.69 -7.35
C LEU A 146 -5.73 6.65 -6.82
N ALA A 147 -5.42 5.97 -5.71
CA ALA A 147 -6.33 5.03 -5.07
C ALA A 147 -7.59 5.72 -4.56
N ASN A 148 -7.44 6.88 -3.90
CA ASN A 148 -8.57 7.65 -3.38
C ASN A 148 -9.46 8.18 -4.52
N GLU A 149 -8.86 8.78 -5.55
CA GLU A 149 -9.59 9.22 -6.74
C GLU A 149 -10.39 8.05 -7.35
N ARG A 150 -9.77 6.86 -7.42
CA ARG A 150 -10.43 5.69 -7.99
C ARG A 150 -11.61 5.20 -7.15
N LEU A 151 -11.50 5.23 -5.82
CA LEU A 151 -12.57 4.90 -4.89
C LEU A 151 -13.75 5.88 -5.04
N GLU A 152 -13.46 7.19 -5.05
CA GLU A 152 -14.49 8.23 -5.22
C GLU A 152 -15.26 8.06 -6.53
N MET A 153 -14.55 7.76 -7.63
CA MET A 153 -15.17 7.52 -8.93
C MET A 153 -16.06 6.26 -8.93
N ALA A 154 -15.66 5.20 -8.23
CA ALA A 154 -16.49 3.99 -8.11
C ALA A 154 -17.82 4.29 -7.40
N ASP A 155 -17.78 5.10 -6.34
CA ASP A 155 -18.96 5.49 -5.57
C ASP A 155 -19.87 6.45 -6.32
N LEU A 156 -19.30 7.37 -7.11
CA LEU A 156 -20.08 8.28 -7.97
C LEU A 156 -20.81 7.53 -9.08
N GLN A 157 -20.17 6.55 -9.71
CA GLN A 157 -20.78 5.72 -10.75
C GLN A 157 -22.00 4.93 -10.24
N GLU A 158 -21.98 4.49 -8.98
CA GLU A 158 -23.13 3.84 -8.34
C GLU A 158 -24.27 4.83 -8.08
N LYS A 159 -23.95 6.03 -7.60
CA LYS A 159 -24.96 7.08 -7.33
C LYS A 159 -25.69 7.54 -8.59
N GLY A 160 -24.99 7.62 -9.73
CA GLY A 160 -25.60 8.00 -11.01
C GLY A 160 -26.43 6.90 -11.68
N ARG A 161 -26.36 5.65 -11.18
CA ARG A 161 -27.18 4.52 -11.66
C ARG A 161 -28.50 4.37 -10.91
N ARG A 162 -28.66 5.04 -9.77
CA ARG A 162 -29.88 5.05 -8.95
C ARG A 162 -30.73 6.27 -9.27
#